data_AF-A0A4U2ZYZ6-F1
#
_entry.id   AF-A0A4U2ZYZ6-F1
#
_cell.length_a   1.000
_cell.length_b   1.000
_cell.length_c   1.000
_cell.angle_alpha   90.00
_cell.angle_beta   90.00
_cell.angle_gamma   90.00
#
_symmetry.space_group_name_H-M   'P 1'
#
loop_
_entity.id
_entity.type
_entity.pdbx_description
1 polymer ?
#
loop_
_entity_poly.entity_id
_entity_poly.type
_entity_poly.pdbx_seq_one_letter_code
_entity_poly.pdbx_strand_id
1 'polypeptide(L)'
;MKIVKQWVQEDSDYIREKVIEYNQKHISDEEKKPSEKISFIVRNEKEEIVGGITAITFWHHVHVDFLWVSEEYRHEGYGSKLIKLIEEF
;
A
#
# COMPACT_ATOMS: atom_id res chain seq x y z
N MET A 1 -1.16 32.08 19.32
CA MET A 1 -1.10 30.72 18.75
C MET A 1 -0.49 29.78 19.78
N LYS A 2 -0.94 28.53 19.86
CA LYS A 2 -0.40 27.52 20.77
C LYS A 2 -0.19 26.23 19.98
N ILE A 3 0.92 25.55 20.23
CA ILE A 3 1.24 24.24 19.65
C ILE A 3 1.12 23.22 20.78
N VAL A 4 0.39 22.13 20.53
CA VAL A 4 0.12 21.09 21.52
C VAL A 4 0.53 19.73 20.97
N LYS A 5 1.08 18.87 21.82
CA LYS A 5 1.34 17.47 21.49
C LYS A 5 0.10 16.66 21.82
N GLN A 6 -0.52 16.06 20.80
CA GLN A 6 -1.67 15.19 20.95
C GLN A 6 -1.71 14.13 19.84
N TRP A 7 -2.54 13.11 20.03
CA TRP A 7 -2.96 12.22 18.96
C TRP A 7 -4.48 12.05 19.06
N VAL A 8 -5.19 12.72 18.17
CA VAL A 8 -6.65 12.63 18.00
C VAL A 8 -6.87 12.23 16.55
N GLN A 9 -7.57 11.12 16.33
CA GLN A 9 -7.75 10.55 14.99
C GLN A 9 -8.47 11.54 14.07
N GLU A 10 -9.56 12.15 14.55
CA GLU A 10 -10.35 13.15 13.80
C GLU A 10 -9.50 14.36 13.38
N ASP A 11 -8.73 14.95 14.31
CA ASP A 11 -7.86 16.09 14.00
C ASP A 11 -6.77 15.69 12.98
N SER A 12 -6.23 14.48 13.10
CA SER A 12 -5.18 13.98 12.20
C SER A 12 -5.72 13.69 10.80
N ASP A 13 -6.95 13.17 10.71
CA ASP A 13 -7.65 12.94 9.45
C ASP A 13 -8.02 14.27 8.79
N TYR A 14 -8.52 15.25 9.56
CA TYR A 14 -8.80 16.60 9.05
C TYR A 14 -7.55 17.28 8.46
N ILE A 15 -6.41 17.19 9.16
CA ILE A 15 -5.14 17.73 8.66
C ILE A 15 -4.73 17.03 7.36
N ARG A 16 -4.86 15.69 7.30
CA ARG A 16 -4.58 14.90 6.08
C ARG A 16 -5.45 15.36 4.92
N GLU A 17 -6.76 15.53 5.14
CA GLU A 17 -7.70 15.99 4.11
C GLU A 17 -7.32 17.36 3.56
N LYS A 18 -6.89 18.30 4.41
CA LYS A 18 -6.46 19.63 3.95
C LYS A 18 -5.22 19.58 3.06
N VAL A 19 -4.29 18.67 3.33
CA VAL A 19 -3.13 18.43 2.45
C VAL A 19 -3.57 17.80 1.13
N ILE A 20 -4.49 16.82 1.16
CA ILE A 20 -5.05 16.20 -0.05
C ILE A 20 -5.75 17.26 -0.91
N GLU A 21 -6.59 18.11 -0.31
CA GLU A 21 -7.30 19.19 -1.01
C GLU A 21 -6.33 20.16 -1.70
N TYR A 22 -5.24 20.53 -1.03
CA TYR A 22 -4.20 21.35 -1.63
C TYR A 22 -3.52 20.62 -2.80
N ASN A 23 -3.06 19.38 -2.60
CA ASN A 23 -2.37 18.61 -3.64
C ASN A 23 -3.25 18.41 -4.87
N GLN A 24 -4.53 18.08 -4.71
CA GLN A 24 -5.48 17.90 -5.81
C GLN A 24 -5.65 19.15 -6.69
N LYS A 25 -5.41 20.35 -6.15
CA LYS A 25 -5.45 21.60 -6.93
C LYS A 25 -4.17 21.84 -7.74
N HIS A 26 -3.08 21.14 -7.44
CA HIS A 26 -1.75 21.38 -8.01
C HIS A 26 -1.20 20.22 -8.85
N ILE A 27 -1.77 19.01 -8.72
CA ILE A 27 -1.43 17.88 -9.60
C ILE A 27 -2.22 17.93 -10.91
N SER A 28 -1.66 17.34 -11.96
CA SER A 28 -2.33 17.22 -13.27
C SER A 28 -3.56 16.32 -13.20
N ASP A 29 -4.49 16.45 -14.15
CA ASP A 29 -5.67 15.58 -14.21
C ASP A 29 -5.32 14.11 -14.45
N GLU A 30 -4.18 13.83 -15.09
CA GLU A 30 -3.66 12.47 -15.29
C GLU A 30 -3.25 11.80 -13.97
N GLU A 31 -2.68 12.58 -13.05
CA GLU A 31 -2.25 12.13 -11.72
C GLU A 31 -3.40 12.03 -10.71
N LYS A 32 -4.59 12.58 -11.02
CA LYS A 32 -5.79 12.50 -10.17
C LYS A 32 -6.46 11.12 -10.19
N LYS A 33 -5.88 10.13 -10.85
CA LYS A 33 -6.36 8.75 -10.80
C LYS A 33 -6.48 8.29 -9.33
N PRO A 34 -7.61 7.67 -8.94
CA PRO A 34 -7.76 7.15 -7.59
C PRO A 34 -6.63 6.18 -7.27
N SER A 35 -6.16 6.20 -6.03
CA SER A 35 -5.25 5.18 -5.54
C SER A 35 -5.95 3.83 -5.50
N GLU A 36 -5.29 2.76 -5.94
CA GLU A 36 -5.83 1.41 -5.91
C GLU A 36 -5.08 0.56 -4.89
N LYS A 37 -5.81 -0.24 -4.10
CA LYS A 37 -5.20 -1.25 -3.22
C LYS A 37 -5.09 -2.56 -3.97
N ILE A 38 -3.90 -3.14 -4.01
CA ILE A 38 -3.63 -4.43 -4.65
C ILE A 38 -3.01 -5.41 -3.66
N SER A 39 -3.31 -6.70 -3.84
CA SER A 39 -2.62 -7.78 -3.13
C SER A 39 -2.49 -9.03 -3.97
N PHE A 40 -1.35 -9.70 -3.89
CA PHE A 40 -1.16 -11.07 -4.36
C PHE A 40 -0.92 -12.00 -3.18
N ILE A 41 -1.56 -13.18 -3.19
CA ILE A 41 -1.58 -14.12 -2.07
C ILE A 41 -1.09 -15.49 -2.54
N VAL A 42 -0.29 -16.16 -1.71
CA VAL A 42 0.13 -17.55 -1.89
C VAL A 42 -0.68 -18.42 -0.94
N ARG A 43 -1.38 -19.42 -1.49
CA ARG A 43 -2.11 -20.43 -0.72
C ARG A 43 -1.47 -21.80 -0.88
N ASN A 44 -1.50 -22.60 0.19
CA ASN A 44 -1.12 -24.02 0.12
C ASN A 44 -2.29 -24.89 -0.34
N GLU A 45 -2.08 -26.21 -0.42
CA GLU A 45 -3.10 -27.19 -0.84
C GLU A 45 -4.33 -27.26 0.08
N LYS A 46 -4.22 -26.74 1.31
CA LYS A 46 -5.31 -26.63 2.28
C LYS A 46 -6.03 -25.28 2.22
N GLU A 47 -5.72 -24.45 1.21
CA GLU A 47 -6.23 -23.08 1.04
C GLU A 47 -5.78 -22.09 2.15
N GLU A 48 -4.75 -22.42 2.93
CA GLU A 48 -4.22 -21.53 3.97
C GLU A 48 -3.26 -20.50 3.35
N ILE A 49 -3.28 -19.25 3.84
CA ILE A 49 -2.36 -18.21 3.37
C ILE A 49 -0.97 -18.47 3.95
N VAL A 50 0.00 -18.73 3.06
CA VAL A 50 1.41 -18.99 3.43
C VAL A 50 2.36 -17.92 2.92
N GLY A 51 1.84 -16.90 2.25
CA GLY A 51 2.59 -15.72 1.82
C GLY A 51 1.70 -14.71 1.13
N GLY A 52 2.21 -13.49 0.95
CA GLY A 52 1.52 -12.46 0.21
C GLY A 52 2.25 -11.12 0.19
N ILE A 53 1.78 -10.25 -0.68
CA ILE A 53 2.24 -8.88 -0.84
C ILE A 53 1.02 -7.96 -0.92
N THR A 54 1.06 -6.82 -0.23
CA THR A 54 0.02 -5.78 -0.29
C THR A 54 0.67 -4.46 -0.70
N ALA A 55 -0.01 -3.71 -1.56
CA ALA A 55 0.47 -2.41 -2.01
C ALA A 55 -0.67 -1.44 -2.32
N ILE A 56 -0.30 -0.18 -2.45
CA ILE A 56 -1.15 0.87 -3.00
C ILE A 56 -0.49 1.43 -4.26
N THR A 57 -1.25 1.52 -5.35
CA THR A 57 -0.83 2.25 -6.54
C THR A 57 -1.35 3.68 -6.47
N PHE A 58 -0.53 4.67 -6.79
CA PHE A 58 -0.91 6.07 -6.89
C PHE A 58 0.14 6.83 -7.70
N TRP A 59 -0.26 7.86 -8.44
CA TRP A 59 0.67 8.74 -9.18
C TRP A 59 1.74 7.98 -9.99
N HIS A 60 1.34 6.89 -10.66
CA HIS A 60 2.24 6.00 -11.42
C HIS A 60 3.34 5.31 -10.58
N HIS A 61 3.16 5.25 -9.28
CA HIS A 61 3.99 4.52 -8.34
C HIS A 61 3.21 3.37 -7.70
N VAL A 62 3.98 2.37 -7.29
CA VAL A 62 3.56 1.32 -6.35
C VAL A 62 4.27 1.58 -5.03
N HIS A 63 3.51 1.55 -3.94
CA HIS A 63 4.04 1.49 -2.58
C HIS A 63 3.70 0.13 -1.98
N VAL A 64 4.70 -0.72 -1.78
CA VAL A 64 4.53 -2.01 -1.08
C VAL A 64 4.42 -1.74 0.42
N ASP A 65 3.27 -2.05 0.99
CA ASP A 65 3.03 -1.91 2.43
C ASP A 65 3.68 -3.07 3.20
N PHE A 66 3.44 -4.29 2.73
CA PHE A 66 3.91 -5.52 3.39
C PHE A 66 4.24 -6.59 2.36
N LEU A 67 5.32 -7.34 2.60
CA LEU A 67 5.67 -8.57 1.91
C LEU A 67 6.02 -9.62 2.97
N TRP A 68 5.41 -10.79 2.88
CA TRP A 68 5.62 -11.86 3.83
C TRP A 68 5.55 -13.24 3.17
N VAL A 69 6.38 -14.16 3.66
CA VAL A 69 6.34 -15.59 3.33
C VAL A 69 6.56 -16.36 4.63
N SER A 70 5.67 -17.33 4.88
CA SER A 70 5.77 -18.28 5.99
C SER A 70 7.13 -18.95 5.98
N GLU A 71 7.72 -19.14 7.16
CA GLU A 71 9.09 -19.65 7.32
C GLU A 71 9.30 -20.99 6.61
N GLU A 72 8.31 -21.88 6.69
CA GLU A 72 8.31 -23.20 6.05
C GLU A 72 8.43 -23.15 4.53
N TYR A 73 7.98 -22.04 3.90
CA TYR A 73 7.95 -21.85 2.45
C TYR A 73 9.02 -20.85 1.97
N ARG A 74 9.96 -20.46 2.84
CA ARG A 74 11.10 -19.61 2.45
C ARG A 74 12.09 -20.39 1.61
N HIS A 75 12.94 -19.66 0.87
CA HIS A 75 13.93 -20.22 -0.06
C HIS A 75 13.32 -20.98 -1.28
N GLU A 76 12.00 -21.03 -1.42
CA GLU A 76 11.30 -21.55 -2.61
C GLU A 76 11.01 -20.47 -3.69
N GLY A 77 11.42 -19.23 -3.44
CA GLY A 77 11.32 -18.13 -4.41
C GLY A 77 9.96 -17.42 -4.48
N TYR A 78 9.01 -17.69 -3.57
CA TYR A 78 7.71 -17.00 -3.55
C TYR A 78 7.84 -15.49 -3.37
N GLY A 79 8.78 -15.01 -2.55
CA GLY A 79 9.01 -13.56 -2.35
C GLY A 79 9.34 -12.85 -3.66
N SER A 80 10.25 -13.40 -4.46
CA SER A 80 10.61 -12.85 -5.77
C SER A 80 9.45 -12.91 -6.78
N LYS A 81 8.67 -14.00 -6.77
CA LYS A 81 7.47 -14.10 -7.62
C LYS A 81 6.43 -13.03 -7.27
N LEU A 82 6.20 -12.78 -5.98
CA LEU A 82 5.26 -11.77 -5.50
C LEU A 82 5.70 -10.35 -5.90
N ILE A 83 6.99 -10.03 -5.77
CA ILE A 83 7.54 -8.74 -6.22
C ILE A 83 7.35 -8.58 -7.73
N LYS A 84 7.71 -9.60 -8.51
CA LYS A 84 7.55 -9.56 -9.96
C LYS A 84 6.10 -9.32 -10.39
N LEU A 85 5.13 -9.98 -9.73
CA LEU A 85 3.70 -9.77 -10.00
C LEU A 85 3.26 -8.34 -9.73
N ILE A 86 3.79 -7.70 -8.69
CA ILE A 86 3.52 -6.29 -8.40
C ILE A 86 4.20 -5.36 -9.40
N GLU A 87 5.43 -5.65 -9.84
CA GLU A 87 6.14 -4.83 -10.82
C GLU A 87 5.50 -4.88 -12.23
N GLU A 88 4.82 -5.98 -12.56
CA GLU A 88 4.12 -6.19 -13.83
C GLU A 88 2.66 -5.69 -13.84
N PHE A 89 2.11 -5.27 -12.68
CA PHE A 89 0.77 -4.71 -12.55
C PHE A 89 0.74 -3.22 -12.92
#